data_AF-A0A7C8D580-F1
#
_entry.id   AF-A0A7C8D580-F1
#
_cell.length_a   1.000
_cell.length_b   1.000
_cell.length_c   1.000
_cell.angle_alpha   90.00
_cell.angle_beta   90.00
_cell.angle_gamma   90.00
#
_symmetry.space_group_name_H-M   'P 1'
#
loop_
_entity.id
_entity.type
_entity.pdbx_description
1 polymer ?
#
loop_
_entity_poly.entity_id
_entity_poly.type
_entity_poly.pdbx_seq_one_letter_code
_entity_poly.pdbx_strand_id
1 'polypeptide(L)'
;NETADTEPPWQGCSASQKDTDNDGVSDAMDQCPGYNDSIDVDADGIPDGCDSLIDNDGDGVNNTADLCPGHDDSIDVDQDGVPDGCDNIVDSDFDGVADAVDECMGYDDTIDVDQDGIVDGCDTIIDSDGDGVADSFEVCPGYDDNVDIDADGKPDGCDDIIDSDNDGVSNSNDTCEGHDDSVDLDGDGIADGCDNLIDSDADGVADVDDKCAGHDDSIDIDNDQIADGCDTLLDNDADGIANENDNCVSTPAGTEIDSTGCEKPAAGLSGGIISSPIVIGGILGVVGVVVLVAAITIMRRGKDDGDDGDELLFDEPRSNLQFSGAGMPTRSSQPLNSYPTSGAPTVASTPHPSQVGKMQQDGYEYLEHPPNSGTWWHRDQQTNHWMKYQG
;
A
#
# COMPACT_ATOMS: atom_id res chain seq x y z
N ASN A 1 11.15 65.25 -95.20
CA ASN A 1 11.02 64.90 -93.77
C ASN A 1 11.34 63.44 -93.60
N GLU A 2 12.42 63.03 -92.97
CA GLU A 2 13.51 63.74 -92.31
C GLU A 2 14.75 62.84 -92.48
N THR A 3 15.87 63.47 -92.81
CA THR A 3 17.19 62.83 -92.89
C THR A 3 17.76 62.72 -91.49
N ALA A 4 18.36 61.56 -91.21
CA ALA A 4 19.21 61.31 -90.07
C ALA A 4 20.23 62.45 -89.86
N ASP A 5 20.27 62.97 -88.64
CA ASP A 5 21.33 63.86 -88.18
C ASP A 5 22.23 63.06 -87.24
N THR A 6 23.36 62.62 -87.77
CA THR A 6 24.47 62.03 -87.04
C THR A 6 25.67 62.96 -87.18
N GLU A 7 25.77 63.94 -86.28
CA GLU A 7 27.05 64.52 -85.86
C GLU A 7 27.02 64.74 -84.34
N PRO A 8 27.92 64.10 -83.56
CA PRO A 8 28.05 64.42 -82.14
C PRO A 8 28.74 65.78 -81.99
N PRO A 9 28.18 66.72 -81.20
CA PRO A 9 28.77 68.03 -81.06
C PRO A 9 30.12 67.93 -80.34
N TRP A 10 31.06 68.69 -80.88
CA TRP A 10 32.46 68.82 -80.50
C TRP A 10 32.61 69.56 -79.15
N GLN A 11 32.09 68.99 -78.06
CA GLN A 11 32.36 69.32 -76.64
C GLN A 11 31.57 68.38 -75.71
N GLY A 12 32.13 67.20 -75.41
CA GLY A 12 31.67 66.29 -74.33
C GLY A 12 30.27 65.69 -74.49
N CYS A 13 30.05 64.50 -73.95
CA CYS A 13 28.70 63.99 -73.74
C CYS A 13 27.91 64.98 -72.86
N SER A 14 26.60 65.15 -73.10
CA SER A 14 25.76 65.86 -72.13
C SER A 14 25.74 65.10 -70.79
N ALA A 15 25.49 65.77 -69.67
CA ALA A 15 25.40 65.11 -68.35
C ALA A 15 24.40 63.93 -68.33
N SER A 16 23.37 63.99 -69.18
CA SER A 16 22.38 62.92 -69.36
C SER A 16 22.86 61.72 -70.19
N GLN A 17 24.08 61.74 -70.71
CA GLN A 17 24.67 60.68 -71.55
C GLN A 17 26.03 60.21 -71.01
N LYS A 18 26.56 60.91 -70.00
CA LYS A 18 27.80 60.55 -69.34
C LYS A 18 27.43 59.64 -68.17
N ASP A 19 28.24 58.61 -67.98
CA ASP A 19 28.13 57.60 -66.94
C ASP A 19 29.59 57.36 -66.52
N THR A 20 29.95 57.82 -65.32
CA THR A 20 31.34 57.99 -64.90
C THR A 20 31.92 56.72 -64.28
N ASP A 21 31.11 55.99 -63.53
CA ASP A 21 31.41 54.71 -62.89
C ASP A 21 31.04 53.50 -63.76
N ASN A 22 30.26 53.69 -64.84
CA ASN A 22 29.81 52.65 -65.77
C ASN A 22 28.90 51.60 -65.11
N ASP A 23 28.07 52.03 -64.18
CA ASP A 23 27.10 51.17 -63.51
C ASP A 23 25.79 50.99 -64.31
N GLY A 24 25.63 51.77 -65.40
CA GLY A 24 24.46 51.76 -66.27
C GLY A 24 23.45 52.88 -65.97
N VAL A 25 23.73 53.74 -64.99
CA VAL A 25 22.97 54.95 -64.66
C VAL A 25 23.77 56.18 -65.11
N SER A 26 23.13 57.15 -65.78
CA SER A 26 23.85 58.36 -66.21
C SER A 26 24.17 59.26 -65.02
N ASP A 27 25.29 60.00 -65.05
CA ASP A 27 25.71 61.01 -64.06
C ASP A 27 24.57 61.98 -63.62
N ALA A 28 23.54 62.19 -64.46
CA ALA A 28 22.40 63.06 -64.16
C ALA A 28 21.27 62.40 -63.36
N MET A 29 21.24 61.06 -63.29
CA MET A 29 20.28 60.25 -62.53
C MET A 29 20.95 59.41 -61.44
N ASP A 30 22.28 59.33 -61.48
CA ASP A 30 23.17 58.68 -60.52
C ASP A 30 22.95 59.25 -59.11
N GLN A 31 22.52 58.37 -58.22
CA GLN A 31 22.26 58.64 -56.82
C GLN A 31 23.53 58.49 -55.96
N CYS A 32 24.53 57.77 -56.47
CA CYS A 32 25.70 57.33 -55.73
C CYS A 32 27.02 57.46 -56.53
N PRO A 33 27.51 58.69 -56.77
CA PRO A 33 28.60 58.90 -57.73
C PRO A 33 29.89 58.16 -57.37
N GLY A 34 30.36 57.32 -58.30
CA GLY A 34 31.55 56.49 -58.16
C GLY A 34 31.27 55.05 -57.73
N TYR A 35 30.01 54.68 -57.51
CA TYR A 35 29.56 53.37 -57.08
C TYR A 35 28.44 52.85 -58.00
N ASN A 36 27.84 51.71 -57.67
CA ASN A 36 26.80 51.10 -58.50
C ASN A 36 25.43 51.29 -57.85
N ASP A 37 24.54 52.02 -58.51
CA ASP A 37 23.20 52.38 -58.04
C ASP A 37 22.25 51.18 -57.90
N SER A 38 22.60 50.02 -58.47
CA SER A 38 21.77 48.80 -58.39
C SER A 38 22.11 47.89 -57.22
N ILE A 39 23.14 48.22 -56.43
CA ILE A 39 23.52 47.46 -55.23
C ILE A 39 22.98 48.21 -54.01
N ASP A 40 22.03 47.58 -53.34
CA ASP A 40 21.29 48.07 -52.19
C ASP A 40 20.90 46.83 -51.37
N VAL A 41 21.72 46.46 -50.38
CA VAL A 41 21.60 45.19 -49.64
C VAL A 41 20.42 45.19 -48.68
N ASP A 42 20.17 46.29 -47.97
CA ASP A 42 19.05 46.45 -47.04
C ASP A 42 17.75 46.92 -47.71
N ALA A 43 17.82 47.28 -49.00
CA ALA A 43 16.70 47.73 -49.80
C ALA A 43 16.03 49.01 -49.25
N ASP A 44 16.79 49.89 -48.60
CA ASP A 44 16.30 51.16 -48.07
C ASP A 44 16.13 52.24 -49.16
N GLY A 45 16.67 51.98 -50.36
CA GLY A 45 16.65 52.84 -51.53
C GLY A 45 17.86 53.76 -51.68
N ILE A 46 18.89 53.60 -50.86
CA ILE A 46 20.20 54.27 -50.95
C ILE A 46 21.24 53.22 -51.37
N PRO A 47 21.95 53.42 -52.50
CA PRO A 47 22.95 52.44 -52.91
C PRO A 47 24.12 52.30 -51.91
N ASP A 48 24.57 51.07 -51.66
CA ASP A 48 25.55 50.68 -50.63
C ASP A 48 26.80 51.59 -50.60
N GLY A 49 27.29 51.99 -51.77
CA GLY A 49 28.54 52.74 -51.91
C GLY A 49 28.53 54.15 -51.28
N CYS A 50 27.34 54.69 -51.03
CA CYS A 50 27.12 56.00 -50.40
C CYS A 50 26.16 55.91 -49.22
N ASP A 51 25.77 54.71 -48.82
CA ASP A 51 24.99 54.52 -47.61
C ASP A 51 25.91 54.38 -46.39
N SER A 52 25.65 55.23 -45.39
CA SER A 52 26.34 55.21 -44.11
C SER A 52 25.61 54.40 -43.04
N LEU A 53 24.36 54.03 -43.31
CA LEU A 53 23.49 53.26 -42.42
C LEU A 53 23.21 51.86 -42.95
N ILE A 54 24.06 51.40 -43.89
CA ILE A 54 23.94 50.09 -44.51
C ILE A 54 23.79 48.99 -43.46
N ASP A 55 22.83 48.12 -43.68
CA ASP A 55 22.48 46.96 -42.87
C ASP A 55 22.64 45.69 -43.73
N ASN A 56 23.69 44.90 -43.47
CA ASN A 56 24.05 43.80 -44.38
C ASN A 56 23.19 42.55 -44.20
N ASP A 57 22.65 42.33 -43.00
CA ASP A 57 21.83 41.15 -42.68
C ASP A 57 20.34 41.47 -42.57
N GLY A 58 19.98 42.74 -42.59
CA GLY A 58 18.62 43.23 -42.73
C GLY A 58 17.82 43.09 -41.44
N ASP A 59 18.49 43.10 -40.28
CA ASP A 59 17.86 42.97 -38.97
C ASP A 59 17.32 44.31 -38.42
N GLY A 60 17.58 45.41 -39.11
CA GLY A 60 17.19 46.77 -38.74
C GLY A 60 18.24 47.53 -37.94
N VAL A 61 19.43 46.97 -37.74
CA VAL A 61 20.60 47.59 -37.12
C VAL A 61 21.69 47.78 -38.16
N ASN A 62 22.15 49.02 -38.34
CA ASN A 62 23.23 49.27 -39.30
C ASN A 62 24.54 48.60 -38.85
N ASN A 63 25.38 48.24 -39.83
CA ASN A 63 26.66 47.55 -39.66
C ASN A 63 27.63 48.19 -38.63
N THR A 64 27.47 49.48 -38.29
CA THR A 64 28.34 50.15 -37.31
C THR A 64 27.85 50.02 -35.86
N ALA A 65 26.57 49.69 -35.69
CA ALA A 65 25.92 49.45 -34.40
C ALA A 65 25.58 47.97 -34.16
N ASP A 66 25.59 47.17 -35.23
CA ASP A 66 25.38 45.72 -35.27
C ASP A 66 26.34 44.98 -34.30
N LEU A 67 25.74 44.26 -33.36
CA LEU A 67 26.43 43.46 -32.35
C LEU A 67 26.78 42.06 -32.87
N CYS A 68 26.02 41.58 -33.85
CA CYS A 68 25.99 40.20 -34.30
C CYS A 68 25.97 40.03 -35.83
N PRO A 69 27.05 40.39 -36.56
CA PRO A 69 26.97 40.46 -38.02
C PRO A 69 26.58 39.14 -38.69
N GLY A 70 25.52 39.18 -39.49
CA GLY A 70 24.91 38.03 -40.16
C GLY A 70 23.69 37.45 -39.44
N HIS A 71 23.27 38.03 -38.32
CA HIS A 71 22.23 37.53 -37.43
C HIS A 71 21.39 38.69 -36.88
N ASP A 72 20.19 38.40 -36.37
CA ASP A 72 19.26 39.42 -35.89
C ASP A 72 19.58 39.83 -34.45
N ASP A 73 20.03 41.08 -34.25
CA ASP A 73 20.38 41.69 -32.95
C ASP A 73 19.20 41.74 -31.96
N SER A 74 17.96 41.57 -32.43
CA SER A 74 16.77 41.59 -31.57
C SER A 74 16.43 40.25 -30.94
N ILE A 75 17.09 39.17 -31.39
CA ILE A 75 16.92 37.82 -30.85
C ILE A 75 17.98 37.61 -29.77
N ASP A 76 17.53 37.69 -28.53
CA ASP A 76 18.30 37.49 -27.30
C ASP A 76 17.36 36.79 -26.32
N VAL A 77 17.32 35.46 -26.39
CA VAL A 77 16.32 34.65 -25.65
C VAL A 77 16.58 34.73 -24.16
N ASP A 78 17.84 34.64 -23.74
CA ASP A 78 18.27 34.62 -22.34
C ASP A 78 18.51 36.03 -21.75
N GLN A 79 18.36 37.07 -22.58
CA GLN A 79 18.43 38.47 -22.20
C GLN A 79 19.76 38.86 -21.54
N ASP A 80 20.85 38.20 -21.89
CA ASP A 80 22.19 38.50 -21.37
C ASP A 80 22.83 39.74 -22.07
N GLY A 81 22.21 40.18 -23.18
CA GLY A 81 22.63 41.31 -23.99
C GLY A 81 23.54 40.95 -25.16
N VAL A 82 23.76 39.67 -25.42
CA VAL A 82 24.44 39.12 -26.60
C VAL A 82 23.40 38.43 -27.47
N PRO A 83 23.21 38.85 -28.73
CA PRO A 83 22.23 38.19 -29.59
C PRO A 83 22.56 36.70 -29.84
N ASP A 84 21.53 35.84 -29.88
CA ASP A 84 21.65 34.37 -29.96
C ASP A 84 22.56 33.90 -31.10
N GLY A 85 22.57 34.63 -32.23
CA GLY A 85 23.36 34.28 -33.41
C GLY A 85 24.88 34.27 -33.18
N CYS A 86 25.35 34.98 -32.16
CA CYS A 86 26.75 35.11 -31.78
C CYS A 86 26.98 34.74 -30.31
N ASP A 87 25.93 34.36 -29.60
CA ASP A 87 26.05 33.79 -28.28
C ASP A 87 26.22 32.26 -28.33
N ASN A 88 27.13 31.75 -27.50
CA ASN A 88 27.38 30.31 -27.38
C ASN A 88 26.92 29.75 -26.03
N ILE A 89 26.32 30.59 -25.18
CA ILE A 89 25.86 30.21 -23.85
C ILE A 89 24.36 30.49 -23.65
N VAL A 90 23.60 30.60 -24.75
CA VAL A 90 22.15 30.80 -24.77
C VAL A 90 21.48 29.85 -23.77
N ASP A 91 20.76 30.42 -22.82
CA ASP A 91 20.02 29.73 -21.75
C ASP A 91 18.51 30.01 -21.90
N SER A 92 17.83 29.16 -22.67
CA SER A 92 16.45 29.37 -23.10
C SER A 92 15.42 29.31 -21.98
N ASP A 93 15.71 28.59 -20.89
CA ASP A 93 14.79 28.38 -19.77
C ASP A 93 15.20 29.05 -18.45
N PHE A 94 16.36 29.71 -18.47
CA PHE A 94 16.90 30.55 -17.40
C PHE A 94 17.24 29.77 -16.13
N ASP A 95 17.62 28.51 -16.26
CA ASP A 95 18.04 27.69 -15.12
C ASP A 95 19.53 27.85 -14.77
N GLY A 96 20.29 28.57 -15.61
CA GLY A 96 21.72 28.81 -15.46
C GLY A 96 22.60 27.80 -16.18
N VAL A 97 22.02 26.93 -17.00
CA VAL A 97 22.68 25.97 -17.87
C VAL A 97 22.39 26.35 -19.32
N ALA A 98 23.43 26.45 -20.14
CA ALA A 98 23.24 26.81 -21.55
C ALA A 98 22.61 25.64 -22.32
N ASP A 99 21.72 25.93 -23.27
CA ASP A 99 20.99 24.99 -24.14
C ASP A 99 21.87 23.87 -24.74
N ALA A 100 23.14 24.17 -25.01
CA ALA A 100 24.09 23.23 -25.61
C ALA A 100 24.53 22.10 -24.65
N VAL A 101 24.39 22.31 -23.34
CA VAL A 101 24.79 21.39 -22.27
C VAL A 101 23.66 21.08 -21.28
N ASP A 102 22.51 21.71 -21.44
CA ASP A 102 21.25 21.48 -20.73
C ASP A 102 20.80 20.01 -20.85
N GLU A 103 20.52 19.40 -19.70
CA GLU A 103 20.07 18.01 -19.60
C GLU A 103 18.56 17.88 -19.83
N CYS A 104 17.78 18.92 -19.52
CA CYS A 104 16.34 18.96 -19.64
C CYS A 104 15.72 20.31 -20.09
N MET A 105 15.89 20.63 -21.37
CA MET A 105 15.31 21.81 -22.03
C MET A 105 13.90 22.22 -21.53
N GLY A 106 13.80 23.40 -20.94
CA GLY A 106 12.57 24.00 -20.43
C GLY A 106 12.36 23.82 -18.92
N TYR A 107 13.32 23.24 -18.21
CA TYR A 107 13.24 22.85 -16.81
C TYR A 107 14.58 23.07 -16.11
N ASP A 108 14.54 23.26 -14.79
CA ASP A 108 15.75 23.53 -14.01
C ASP A 108 16.55 22.24 -13.75
N ASP A 109 17.74 22.15 -14.35
CA ASP A 109 18.68 21.02 -14.26
C ASP A 109 19.14 20.72 -12.82
N THR A 110 18.93 21.63 -11.87
CA THR A 110 19.29 21.41 -10.46
C THR A 110 18.21 20.69 -9.66
N ILE A 111 17.03 20.48 -10.24
CA ILE A 111 15.90 19.81 -9.61
C ILE A 111 15.93 18.32 -9.97
N ASP A 112 16.34 17.52 -9.00
CA ASP A 112 16.35 16.06 -9.02
C ASP A 112 15.95 15.61 -7.60
N VAL A 113 14.66 15.39 -7.38
CA VAL A 113 14.09 15.15 -6.04
C VAL A 113 14.51 13.79 -5.50
N ASP A 114 14.48 12.77 -6.34
CA ASP A 114 14.78 11.39 -5.96
C ASP A 114 16.26 11.01 -6.11
N GLN A 115 17.07 11.93 -6.67
CA GLN A 115 18.52 11.82 -6.83
C GLN A 115 18.94 10.63 -7.70
N ASP A 116 18.12 10.26 -8.68
CA ASP A 116 18.44 9.19 -9.62
C ASP A 116 19.39 9.65 -10.75
N GLY A 117 19.63 10.97 -10.84
CA GLY A 117 20.49 11.61 -11.84
C GLY A 117 19.76 11.98 -13.13
N ILE A 118 18.43 11.98 -13.14
CA ILE A 118 17.58 12.49 -14.21
C ILE A 118 16.82 13.70 -13.65
N VAL A 119 16.94 14.84 -14.31
CA VAL A 119 16.22 16.06 -13.94
C VAL A 119 14.70 15.82 -13.94
N ASP A 120 14.00 16.24 -12.88
CA ASP A 120 12.56 16.02 -12.65
C ASP A 120 11.70 16.40 -13.87
N GLY A 121 12.06 17.49 -14.57
CA GLY A 121 11.34 17.96 -15.75
C GLY A 121 11.28 16.94 -16.91
N CYS A 122 12.27 16.06 -16.97
CA CYS A 122 12.45 15.02 -17.97
C CYS A 122 12.32 13.61 -17.39
N ASP A 123 12.18 13.50 -16.07
CA ASP A 123 11.91 12.25 -15.42
C ASP A 123 10.39 11.97 -15.36
N THR A 124 10.07 10.70 -15.60
CA THR A 124 8.69 10.20 -15.60
C THR A 124 8.41 9.31 -14.40
N ILE A 125 9.42 9.00 -13.59
CA ILE A 125 9.40 8.00 -12.52
C ILE A 125 9.97 8.61 -11.23
N ILE A 126 9.53 9.83 -10.90
CA ILE A 126 9.96 10.55 -9.70
C ILE A 126 9.51 9.78 -8.46
N ASP A 127 10.44 9.49 -7.54
CA ASP A 127 10.23 8.87 -6.23
C ASP A 127 10.56 9.86 -5.09
N SER A 128 9.59 10.70 -4.76
CA SER A 128 9.80 11.86 -3.90
C SER A 128 10.21 11.52 -2.46
N ASP A 129 9.81 10.35 -1.95
CA ASP A 129 10.10 9.92 -0.59
C ASP A 129 11.18 8.84 -0.50
N GLY A 130 11.59 8.29 -1.65
CA GLY A 130 12.72 7.39 -1.80
C GLY A 130 12.43 5.97 -1.31
N ASP A 131 11.17 5.55 -1.31
CA ASP A 131 10.75 4.22 -0.87
C ASP A 131 10.85 3.13 -1.97
N GLY A 132 11.17 3.54 -3.20
CA GLY A 132 11.27 2.68 -4.38
C GLY A 132 9.99 2.57 -5.21
N VAL A 133 8.96 3.37 -4.90
CA VAL A 133 7.67 3.47 -5.59
C VAL A 133 7.49 4.91 -6.06
N ALA A 134 7.60 5.13 -7.38
CA ALA A 134 7.41 6.47 -7.92
C ALA A 134 6.03 7.06 -7.58
N ASP A 135 5.97 8.38 -7.37
CA ASP A 135 4.83 9.19 -6.95
C ASP A 135 3.52 8.86 -7.70
N SER A 136 3.65 8.56 -9.00
CA SER A 136 2.51 8.22 -9.85
C SER A 136 1.85 6.86 -9.54
N PHE A 137 2.53 6.02 -8.77
CA PHE A 137 2.12 4.68 -8.35
C PHE A 137 1.93 4.55 -6.84
N GLU A 138 2.27 5.59 -6.06
CA GLU A 138 2.14 5.57 -4.60
C GLU A 138 0.69 5.27 -4.16
N VAL A 139 0.58 4.41 -3.16
CA VAL A 139 -0.65 4.22 -2.37
C VAL A 139 -0.69 5.24 -1.23
N CYS A 140 0.48 5.58 -0.68
CA CYS A 140 0.63 6.31 0.56
C CYS A 140 1.61 7.49 0.46
N PRO A 141 1.26 8.60 -0.24
CA PRO A 141 2.24 9.62 -0.58
C PRO A 141 3.05 10.19 0.59
N GLY A 142 4.37 10.11 0.49
CA GLY A 142 5.32 10.62 1.49
C GLY A 142 5.64 9.66 2.64
N TYR A 143 5.26 8.39 2.51
CA TYR A 143 5.59 7.31 3.42
C TYR A 143 5.91 6.03 2.64
N ASP A 144 6.78 5.19 3.20
CA ASP A 144 7.19 3.92 2.59
C ASP A 144 6.01 2.94 2.38
N ASP A 145 5.61 2.77 1.12
CA ASP A 145 4.55 1.89 0.64
C ASP A 145 4.83 0.40 0.92
N ASN A 146 6.07 0.02 1.22
CA ASN A 146 6.43 -1.36 1.51
C ASN A 146 6.27 -1.73 2.99
N VAL A 147 5.97 -0.75 3.85
CA VAL A 147 5.73 -0.98 5.28
C VAL A 147 4.24 -1.18 5.50
N ASP A 148 3.87 -2.43 5.73
CA ASP A 148 2.50 -2.87 6.02
C ASP A 148 2.61 -4.00 7.07
N ILE A 149 2.52 -3.61 8.35
CA ILE A 149 2.81 -4.49 9.49
C ILE A 149 1.74 -5.57 9.65
N ASP A 150 0.48 -5.23 9.43
CA ASP A 150 -0.66 -6.14 9.58
C ASP A 150 -1.08 -6.81 8.25
N ALA A 151 -0.40 -6.46 7.16
CA ALA A 151 -0.59 -7.04 5.84
C ALA A 151 -2.03 -6.90 5.32
N ASP A 152 -2.75 -5.85 5.72
CA ASP A 152 -4.10 -5.56 5.25
C ASP A 152 -4.12 -4.97 3.82
N GLY A 153 -2.94 -4.63 3.29
CA GLY A 153 -2.71 -4.05 1.98
C GLY A 153 -2.69 -2.53 1.96
N LYS A 154 -2.69 -1.88 3.13
CA LYS A 154 -2.60 -0.43 3.30
C LYS A 154 -1.32 -0.09 4.05
N PRO A 155 -0.40 0.69 3.46
CA PRO A 155 0.84 1.02 4.13
C PRO A 155 0.63 1.77 5.45
N ASP A 156 1.45 1.45 6.45
CA ASP A 156 1.38 1.96 7.83
C ASP A 156 1.31 3.49 7.89
N GLY A 157 2.02 4.18 6.99
CA GLY A 157 2.09 5.65 6.96
C GLY A 157 0.75 6.36 6.76
N CYS A 158 -0.22 5.66 6.16
CA CYS A 158 -1.58 6.12 5.96
C CYS A 158 -2.59 5.17 6.59
N ASP A 159 -2.14 4.17 7.35
CA ASP A 159 -3.00 3.29 8.11
C ASP A 159 -3.28 3.74 9.55
N ASP A 160 -4.57 3.85 9.85
CA ASP A 160 -5.07 4.32 11.14
C ASP A 160 -5.38 3.15 12.09
N ILE A 161 -5.38 1.90 11.60
CA ILE A 161 -5.89 0.72 12.30
C ILE A 161 -4.86 -0.42 12.24
N ILE A 162 -3.60 -0.09 12.49
CA ILE A 162 -2.50 -1.07 12.48
C ILE A 162 -2.73 -2.12 13.58
N ASP A 163 -2.70 -3.40 13.20
CA ASP A 163 -2.85 -4.59 14.06
C ASP A 163 -1.61 -5.52 13.98
N SER A 164 -0.61 -5.28 14.83
CA SER A 164 0.72 -5.88 14.65
C SER A 164 0.78 -7.38 14.88
N ASP A 165 -0.10 -7.93 15.70
CA ASP A 165 -0.16 -9.36 16.01
C ASP A 165 -1.34 -10.08 15.33
N ASN A 166 -2.16 -9.34 14.59
CA ASN A 166 -3.27 -9.82 13.78
C ASN A 166 -4.34 -10.54 14.61
N ASP A 167 -4.58 -10.07 15.83
CA ASP A 167 -5.61 -10.61 16.72
C ASP A 167 -7.00 -9.99 16.48
N GLY A 168 -7.07 -8.95 15.63
CA GLY A 168 -8.28 -8.22 15.29
C GLY A 168 -8.51 -6.97 16.15
N VAL A 169 -7.57 -6.61 17.01
CA VAL A 169 -7.55 -5.40 17.84
C VAL A 169 -6.39 -4.51 17.39
N SER A 170 -6.68 -3.27 17.02
CA SER A 170 -5.58 -2.37 16.61
C SER A 170 -4.65 -2.06 17.77
N ASN A 171 -3.37 -1.86 17.50
CA ASN A 171 -2.31 -1.52 18.46
C ASN A 171 -2.71 -0.42 19.46
N SER A 172 -3.56 0.53 19.04
CA SER A 172 -4.03 1.63 19.89
C SER A 172 -5.03 1.23 20.98
N ASN A 173 -5.70 0.09 20.79
CA ASN A 173 -6.70 -0.47 21.70
C ASN A 173 -6.27 -1.83 22.28
N ASP A 174 -5.20 -2.40 21.74
CA ASP A 174 -4.57 -3.64 22.17
C ASP A 174 -4.13 -3.54 23.64
N THR A 175 -4.60 -4.50 24.43
CA THR A 175 -4.27 -4.58 25.85
C THR A 175 -3.10 -5.51 26.16
N CYS A 176 -2.71 -6.34 25.21
CA CYS A 176 -1.69 -7.37 25.33
C CYS A 176 -0.80 -7.48 24.08
N GLU A 177 -0.05 -6.40 23.80
CA GLU A 177 0.82 -6.29 22.62
C GLU A 177 1.61 -7.59 22.29
N GLY A 178 1.37 -8.14 21.10
CA GLY A 178 2.04 -9.33 20.59
C GLY A 178 1.29 -10.65 20.82
N HIS A 179 0.08 -10.58 21.35
CA HIS A 179 -0.74 -11.72 21.76
C HIS A 179 -2.22 -11.44 21.52
N ASP A 180 -3.00 -12.51 21.34
CA ASP A 180 -4.44 -12.40 21.07
C ASP A 180 -5.24 -11.98 22.31
N ASP A 181 -5.76 -10.75 22.30
CA ASP A 181 -6.59 -10.14 23.34
C ASP A 181 -7.87 -10.94 23.65
N SER A 182 -8.30 -11.82 22.73
CA SER A 182 -9.52 -12.63 22.90
C SER A 182 -9.29 -13.94 23.65
N VAL A 183 -8.03 -14.31 23.90
CA VAL A 183 -7.66 -15.54 24.59
C VAL A 183 -7.50 -15.25 26.08
N ASP A 184 -8.47 -15.70 26.87
CA ASP A 184 -8.54 -15.58 28.33
C ASP A 184 -9.11 -16.89 28.88
N LEU A 185 -8.21 -17.79 29.30
CA LEU A 185 -8.54 -19.18 29.67
C LEU A 185 -9.25 -19.28 31.03
N ASP A 186 -8.82 -18.46 32.00
CA ASP A 186 -9.36 -18.48 33.37
C ASP A 186 -10.48 -17.44 33.59
N GLY A 187 -10.70 -16.54 32.64
CA GLY A 187 -11.80 -15.59 32.61
C GLY A 187 -11.62 -14.41 33.56
N ASP A 188 -10.39 -14.08 33.95
CA ASP A 188 -10.10 -12.97 34.85
C ASP A 188 -10.11 -11.59 34.14
N GLY A 189 -10.14 -11.59 32.80
CA GLY A 189 -10.16 -10.42 31.94
C GLY A 189 -8.78 -9.91 31.53
N ILE A 190 -7.71 -10.65 31.79
CA ILE A 190 -6.36 -10.43 31.29
C ILE A 190 -6.07 -11.50 30.24
N ALA A 191 -5.64 -11.10 29.05
CA ALA A 191 -5.31 -12.06 28.01
C ALA A 191 -4.12 -12.96 28.42
N ASP A 192 -4.20 -14.25 28.08
CA ASP A 192 -3.24 -15.30 28.48
C ASP A 192 -1.78 -14.91 28.20
N GLY A 193 -1.53 -14.23 27.08
CA GLY A 193 -0.17 -13.80 26.68
C GLY A 193 0.48 -12.81 27.66
N CYS A 194 -0.34 -12.07 28.41
CA CYS A 194 0.09 -11.05 29.36
C CYS A 194 -0.26 -11.41 30.81
N ASP A 195 -0.97 -12.52 31.02
CA ASP A 195 -1.31 -12.99 32.34
C ASP A 195 -0.19 -13.87 32.92
N ASN A 196 0.33 -13.44 34.07
CA ASN A 196 1.34 -14.18 34.80
C ASN A 196 0.73 -15.09 35.89
N LEU A 197 -0.58 -14.97 36.12
CA LEU A 197 -1.35 -15.72 37.10
C LEU A 197 -2.37 -16.66 36.46
N ILE A 198 -2.20 -16.93 35.16
CA ILE A 198 -3.05 -17.83 34.39
C ILE A 198 -3.30 -19.14 35.12
N ASP A 199 -4.57 -19.52 35.22
CA ASP A 199 -5.05 -20.75 35.83
C ASP A 199 -5.69 -21.65 34.76
N SER A 200 -4.86 -22.50 34.15
CA SER A 200 -5.24 -23.26 32.95
C SER A 200 -6.33 -24.31 33.19
N ASP A 201 -6.52 -24.77 34.43
CA ASP A 201 -7.53 -25.76 34.79
C ASP A 201 -8.65 -25.22 35.67
N ALA A 202 -8.60 -23.93 35.98
CA ALA A 202 -9.60 -23.15 36.70
C ALA A 202 -9.89 -23.71 38.10
N ASP A 203 -8.86 -24.24 38.79
CA ASP A 203 -8.96 -24.77 40.15
C ASP A 203 -8.72 -23.72 41.25
N GLY A 204 -8.29 -22.52 40.85
CA GLY A 204 -7.96 -21.39 41.72
C GLY A 204 -6.48 -21.28 42.08
N VAL A 205 -5.61 -22.09 41.47
CA VAL A 205 -4.15 -22.08 41.61
C VAL A 205 -3.53 -21.75 40.26
N ALA A 206 -2.82 -20.62 40.18
CA ALA A 206 -2.10 -20.24 38.97
C ALA A 206 -1.10 -21.32 38.54
N ASP A 207 -0.92 -21.52 37.23
CA ASP A 207 -0.04 -22.52 36.62
C ASP A 207 1.39 -22.53 37.20
N VAL A 208 1.88 -21.36 37.62
CA VAL A 208 3.22 -21.19 38.20
C VAL A 208 3.36 -21.82 39.60
N ASP A 209 2.26 -21.96 40.31
CA ASP A 209 2.17 -22.53 41.67
C ASP A 209 1.42 -23.88 41.69
N ASP A 210 0.78 -24.27 40.59
CA ASP A 210 0.04 -25.51 40.37
C ASP A 210 0.96 -26.75 40.46
N LYS A 211 0.55 -27.71 41.29
CA LYS A 211 1.27 -28.98 41.48
C LYS A 211 0.72 -30.11 40.63
N CYS A 212 -0.50 -29.97 40.10
CA CYS A 212 -1.25 -31.00 39.42
C CYS A 212 -1.93 -30.57 38.10
N ALA A 213 -1.35 -29.64 37.35
CA ALA A 213 -1.57 -29.37 35.91
C ALA A 213 -2.72 -30.14 35.22
N GLY A 214 -3.87 -29.48 35.08
CA GLY A 214 -5.07 -30.03 34.44
C GLY A 214 -6.07 -30.64 35.43
N HIS A 215 -5.82 -30.52 36.73
CA HIS A 215 -6.60 -31.11 37.81
C HIS A 215 -6.54 -30.25 39.08
N ASP A 216 -7.68 -30.19 39.76
CA ASP A 216 -7.85 -29.41 40.98
C ASP A 216 -6.94 -29.85 42.14
N ASP A 217 -5.99 -28.99 42.51
CA ASP A 217 -5.01 -29.11 43.59
C ASP A 217 -5.65 -29.28 44.97
N SER A 218 -6.91 -28.89 45.13
CA SER A 218 -7.66 -28.98 46.39
C SER A 218 -8.34 -30.34 46.61
N ILE A 219 -8.42 -31.17 45.56
CA ILE A 219 -8.99 -32.50 45.63
C ILE A 219 -7.91 -33.49 46.07
N ASP A 220 -7.96 -33.87 47.35
CA ASP A 220 -7.11 -34.88 47.98
C ASP A 220 -7.99 -35.74 48.91
N ILE A 221 -8.49 -36.87 48.39
CA ILE A 221 -9.49 -37.69 49.09
C ILE A 221 -8.87 -38.49 50.24
N ASP A 222 -7.64 -38.95 50.08
CA ASP A 222 -6.95 -39.84 51.03
C ASP A 222 -5.99 -39.08 51.96
N ASN A 223 -5.85 -37.77 51.76
CA ASN A 223 -5.11 -36.80 52.56
C ASN A 223 -3.60 -37.05 52.60
N ASP A 224 -3.02 -37.55 51.51
CA ASP A 224 -1.59 -37.82 51.40
C ASP A 224 -0.77 -36.59 50.93
N GLN A 225 -1.45 -35.47 50.63
CA GLN A 225 -0.93 -34.20 50.09
C GLN A 225 -0.53 -34.23 48.61
N ILE A 226 -1.00 -35.23 47.87
CA ILE A 226 -0.94 -35.30 46.41
C ILE A 226 -2.38 -35.17 45.90
N ALA A 227 -2.62 -34.26 44.97
CA ALA A 227 -3.96 -34.10 44.40
C ALA A 227 -4.36 -35.35 43.60
N ASP A 228 -5.62 -35.77 43.71
CA ASP A 228 -6.16 -37.02 43.16
C ASP A 228 -5.87 -37.18 41.66
N GLY A 229 -5.89 -36.08 40.90
CA GLY A 229 -5.64 -36.07 39.45
C GLY A 229 -4.22 -36.51 39.07
N CYS A 230 -3.25 -36.32 39.97
CA CYS A 230 -1.84 -36.65 39.78
C CYS A 230 -1.37 -37.76 40.73
N ASP A 231 -2.26 -38.28 41.56
CA ASP A 231 -1.93 -39.35 42.48
C ASP A 231 -2.11 -40.73 41.83
N THR A 232 -0.98 -41.37 41.59
CA THR A 232 -0.93 -42.76 41.10
C THR A 232 -1.27 -43.79 42.17
N LEU A 233 -1.25 -43.41 43.46
CA LEU A 233 -1.48 -44.29 44.60
C LEU A 233 -2.83 -44.03 45.30
N LEU A 234 -3.71 -43.27 44.65
CA LEU A 234 -5.01 -42.84 45.16
C LEU A 234 -5.79 -43.95 45.87
N ASP A 235 -6.18 -43.70 47.12
CA ASP A 235 -6.89 -44.63 48.01
C ASP A 235 -8.22 -44.02 48.52
N ASN A 236 -9.30 -44.19 47.75
CA ASN A 236 -10.58 -43.49 47.97
C ASN A 236 -11.23 -43.71 49.33
N ASP A 237 -10.97 -44.85 49.98
CA ASP A 237 -11.53 -45.19 51.28
C ASP A 237 -10.50 -45.18 52.42
N ALA A 238 -9.26 -44.81 52.10
CA ALA A 238 -8.13 -44.68 53.01
C ALA A 238 -7.90 -45.94 53.86
N ASP A 239 -8.12 -47.11 53.25
CA ASP A 239 -7.99 -48.41 53.90
C ASP A 239 -6.55 -48.98 53.87
N GLY A 240 -5.68 -48.33 53.10
CA GLY A 240 -4.27 -48.64 52.90
C GLY A 240 -3.97 -49.43 51.61
N ILE A 241 -4.96 -49.63 50.74
CA ILE A 241 -4.82 -50.30 49.46
C ILE A 241 -5.26 -49.35 48.35
N ALA A 242 -4.29 -48.86 47.56
CA ALA A 242 -4.57 -47.99 46.41
C ALA A 242 -5.63 -48.59 45.48
N ASN A 243 -6.47 -47.72 44.89
CA ASN A 243 -7.61 -48.05 44.04
C ASN A 243 -7.27 -49.04 42.92
N GLU A 244 -6.09 -48.94 42.31
CA GLU A 244 -5.65 -49.86 41.25
C GLU A 244 -5.52 -51.33 41.72
N ASN A 245 -5.36 -51.54 43.03
CA ASN A 245 -5.13 -52.82 43.67
C ASN A 245 -6.26 -53.21 44.64
N ASP A 246 -7.30 -52.39 44.76
CA ASP A 246 -8.43 -52.59 45.65
C ASP A 246 -9.67 -53.11 44.89
N ASN A 247 -10.22 -54.24 45.36
CA ASN A 247 -11.46 -54.81 44.80
C ASN A 247 -12.72 -54.13 45.34
N CYS A 248 -12.59 -53.32 46.39
CA CYS A 248 -13.65 -52.72 47.18
C CYS A 248 -13.35 -51.25 47.52
N VAL A 249 -13.13 -50.41 46.50
CA VAL A 249 -12.75 -48.95 46.50
C VAL A 249 -13.61 -47.96 47.31
N SER A 250 -14.47 -48.43 48.19
CA SER A 250 -15.44 -47.61 48.96
C SER A 250 -15.85 -48.29 50.27
N THR A 251 -14.92 -49.05 50.86
CA THR A 251 -15.10 -49.78 52.10
C THR A 251 -15.25 -48.79 53.28
N PRO A 252 -16.31 -48.90 54.12
CA PRO A 252 -16.55 -47.89 55.15
C PRO A 252 -15.40 -47.76 56.15
N ALA A 253 -15.04 -46.51 56.46
CA ALA A 253 -13.97 -46.21 57.41
C ALA A 253 -14.13 -46.97 58.75
N GLY A 254 -13.04 -47.62 59.18
CA GLY A 254 -12.98 -48.40 60.42
C GLY A 254 -13.51 -49.84 60.31
N THR A 255 -13.85 -50.30 59.11
CA THR A 255 -14.08 -51.74 58.85
C THR A 255 -12.75 -52.50 58.84
N GLU A 256 -12.77 -53.75 59.30
CA GLU A 256 -11.60 -54.62 59.13
C GLU A 256 -11.62 -55.17 57.70
N ILE A 257 -10.65 -54.77 56.88
CA ILE A 257 -10.49 -55.24 55.50
C ILE A 257 -9.58 -56.47 55.41
N ASP A 258 -9.70 -57.25 54.33
CA ASP A 258 -8.69 -58.26 53.96
C ASP A 258 -7.60 -57.68 53.04
N SER A 259 -6.74 -58.53 52.45
CA SER A 259 -5.66 -58.06 51.57
C SER A 259 -6.13 -57.56 50.19
N THR A 260 -7.45 -57.50 49.97
CA THR A 260 -8.08 -57.04 48.74
C THR A 260 -8.98 -55.83 48.95
N GLY A 261 -8.93 -55.22 50.14
CA GLY A 261 -9.70 -54.04 50.56
C GLY A 261 -11.15 -54.32 50.96
N CYS A 262 -11.62 -55.55 50.80
CA CYS A 262 -13.00 -55.89 51.12
C CYS A 262 -13.23 -56.21 52.61
N GLU A 263 -14.42 -55.88 53.13
CA GLU A 263 -14.84 -56.17 54.51
C GLU A 263 -14.65 -57.65 54.87
N LYS A 264 -13.89 -57.91 55.94
CA LYS A 264 -13.78 -59.25 56.51
C LYS A 264 -15.14 -59.68 57.04
N PRO A 265 -15.63 -60.89 56.67
CA PRO A 265 -16.84 -61.42 57.28
C PRO A 265 -16.63 -61.49 58.80
N ALA A 266 -17.48 -60.76 59.54
CA ALA A 266 -17.41 -60.67 61.00
C ALA A 266 -17.10 -62.04 61.58
N ALA A 267 -16.00 -62.13 62.34
CA ALA A 267 -15.63 -63.32 63.08
C ALA A 267 -16.73 -63.60 64.10
N GLY A 268 -17.77 -64.30 63.64
CA GLY A 268 -18.89 -64.72 64.44
C GLY A 268 -18.34 -65.51 65.59
N LEU A 269 -18.59 -65.00 66.81
CA LEU A 269 -18.64 -65.79 68.02
C LEU A 269 -19.45 -67.05 67.70
N SER A 270 -18.73 -68.14 67.41
CA SER A 270 -19.29 -69.45 67.14
C SER A 270 -19.80 -70.05 68.45
N GLY A 271 -20.88 -69.49 68.96
CA GLY A 271 -21.66 -70.00 70.07
C GLY A 271 -23.01 -70.47 69.56
N GLY A 272 -23.04 -71.63 68.91
CA GLY A 272 -24.28 -72.24 68.46
C GLY A 272 -25.16 -72.69 69.63
N ILE A 273 -26.46 -72.41 69.54
CA ILE A 273 -27.52 -73.32 70.02
C ILE A 273 -28.83 -73.08 69.24
N ILE A 274 -29.13 -74.05 68.37
CA ILE A 274 -30.43 -74.70 68.09
C ILE A 274 -31.78 -74.01 68.41
N SER A 275 -32.62 -74.02 67.36
CA SER A 275 -34.05 -74.39 67.30
C SER A 275 -35.15 -73.31 67.40
N SER A 276 -35.68 -73.01 66.20
CA SER A 276 -37.10 -73.00 65.81
C SER A 276 -38.03 -71.80 66.13
N PRO A 277 -39.09 -71.61 65.30
CA PRO A 277 -39.71 -70.30 65.03
C PRO A 277 -41.06 -70.09 65.74
N ILE A 278 -41.69 -68.93 65.46
CA ILE A 278 -43.03 -68.42 65.86
C ILE A 278 -42.87 -67.36 66.98
N VAL A 279 -43.24 -66.08 66.79
CA VAL A 279 -44.58 -65.47 67.00
C VAL A 279 -44.60 -64.10 66.26
N ILE A 280 -45.42 -63.90 65.21
CA ILE A 280 -46.66 -63.09 65.16
C ILE A 280 -46.55 -61.60 65.53
N GLY A 281 -46.72 -60.73 64.52
CA GLY A 281 -47.79 -59.71 64.46
C GLY A 281 -47.58 -58.29 65.03
N GLY A 282 -48.01 -57.27 64.26
CA GLY A 282 -48.32 -55.91 64.76
C GLY A 282 -47.72 -54.76 63.92
N ILE A 283 -48.37 -54.28 62.85
CA ILE A 283 -49.28 -53.11 62.80
C ILE A 283 -48.57 -51.74 62.80
N LEU A 284 -48.68 -51.07 61.64
CA LEU A 284 -49.01 -49.65 61.38
C LEU A 284 -48.65 -48.60 62.44
N GLY A 285 -47.92 -47.55 62.04
CA GLY A 285 -47.77 -46.36 62.86
C GLY A 285 -46.95 -45.22 62.24
N VAL A 286 -47.57 -44.47 61.32
CA VAL A 286 -47.55 -42.99 61.28
C VAL A 286 -46.19 -42.28 61.37
N VAL A 287 -45.71 -41.70 60.26
CA VAL A 287 -45.41 -40.23 60.14
C VAL A 287 -45.37 -39.89 58.64
N GLY A 288 -46.55 -39.64 58.09
CA GLY A 288 -46.72 -38.79 56.91
C GLY A 288 -47.78 -37.77 57.29
N VAL A 289 -47.61 -36.51 56.86
CA VAL A 289 -48.54 -35.39 57.02
C VAL A 289 -48.36 -34.53 58.29
N VAL A 290 -47.28 -33.74 58.30
CA VAL A 290 -47.20 -32.35 58.82
C VAL A 290 -46.01 -31.76 58.03
N VAL A 291 -46.14 -30.99 56.94
CA VAL A 291 -46.43 -29.56 56.88
C VAL A 291 -46.70 -29.24 55.40
N LEU A 292 -47.95 -29.30 54.95
CA LEU A 292 -48.38 -28.77 53.65
C LEU A 292 -49.65 -27.93 53.76
N VAL A 293 -49.85 -27.25 54.88
CA VAL A 293 -50.92 -26.26 55.00
C VAL A 293 -50.41 -25.09 55.82
N ALA A 294 -50.06 -24.00 55.13
CA ALA A 294 -50.59 -22.67 55.40
C ALA A 294 -49.61 -21.61 54.89
N ALA A 295 -49.58 -21.48 53.55
CA ALA A 295 -49.66 -20.16 52.98
C ALA A 295 -50.93 -19.47 53.54
N ILE A 296 -50.87 -18.14 53.64
CA ILE A 296 -51.91 -17.16 54.01
C ILE A 296 -51.64 -16.50 55.37
N THR A 297 -51.63 -15.17 55.33
CA THR A 297 -51.38 -14.17 56.39
C THR A 297 -49.86 -13.90 56.59
N ILE A 298 -49.27 -12.74 56.26
CA ILE A 298 -49.77 -11.36 56.31
C ILE A 298 -48.77 -10.41 55.59
N MET A 299 -49.32 -9.56 54.71
CA MET A 299 -49.00 -8.14 54.43
C MET A 299 -47.59 -7.76 53.88
N ARG A 300 -47.43 -7.20 52.67
CA ARG A 300 -48.00 -6.01 51.96
C ARG A 300 -46.97 -4.87 51.87
N ARG A 301 -46.97 -4.24 50.67
CA ARG A 301 -46.33 -2.98 50.21
C ARG A 301 -44.83 -3.09 49.93
N GLY A 302 -44.31 -2.72 48.77
CA GLY A 302 -44.74 -1.92 47.59
C GLY A 302 -43.42 -1.60 46.82
N LYS A 303 -43.34 -1.05 45.62
CA LYS A 303 -44.22 -0.48 44.62
C LYS A 303 -43.33 -0.35 43.35
N ASP A 304 -43.93 -0.58 42.19
CA ASP A 304 -43.57 -0.30 40.78
C ASP A 304 -42.37 0.63 40.47
N ASP A 305 -41.58 0.33 39.42
CA ASP A 305 -41.62 0.93 38.06
C ASP A 305 -40.30 0.72 37.25
N GLY A 306 -40.41 0.44 35.94
CA GLY A 306 -39.37 0.59 34.88
C GLY A 306 -39.00 -0.72 34.15
N ASP A 307 -39.50 -1.01 32.94
CA ASP A 307 -38.97 -0.62 31.59
C ASP A 307 -37.58 -1.26 31.33
N ASP A 308 -37.22 -1.93 30.23
CA ASP A 308 -37.75 -2.20 28.87
C ASP A 308 -37.12 -3.55 28.43
N GLY A 309 -37.73 -4.40 27.59
CA GLY A 309 -37.48 -4.42 26.14
C GLY A 309 -36.08 -4.96 25.77
N ASP A 310 -35.82 -5.94 24.90
CA ASP A 310 -36.55 -6.52 23.78
C ASP A 310 -35.97 -7.91 23.45
N GLU A 311 -36.81 -8.72 22.81
CA GLU A 311 -36.63 -10.12 22.43
C GLU A 311 -35.93 -10.22 21.06
N LEU A 312 -34.80 -10.93 20.97
CA LEU A 312 -34.21 -11.34 19.69
C LEU A 312 -34.52 -12.83 19.42
N LEU A 313 -35.39 -13.01 18.43
CA LEU A 313 -35.72 -14.27 17.78
C LEU A 313 -34.59 -14.70 16.85
N PHE A 314 -34.20 -15.98 16.99
CA PHE A 314 -33.42 -16.75 16.04
C PHE A 314 -34.10 -16.81 14.66
N ASP A 315 -33.32 -16.67 13.59
CA ASP A 315 -33.36 -17.60 12.46
C ASP A 315 -32.14 -17.41 11.53
N GLU A 316 -31.33 -18.46 11.43
CA GLU A 316 -30.49 -18.80 10.26
C GLU A 316 -31.42 -19.34 9.15
N PRO A 317 -31.12 -19.25 7.83
CA PRO A 317 -30.05 -20.12 7.30
C PRO A 317 -29.31 -19.71 6.01
N ARG A 318 -28.08 -20.21 5.91
CA ARG A 318 -27.37 -20.81 4.75
C ARG A 318 -27.49 -20.18 3.35
N SER A 319 -26.35 -19.70 2.84
CA SER A 319 -26.09 -19.42 1.42
C SER A 319 -25.33 -20.58 0.73
N ASN A 320 -26.01 -21.23 -0.22
CA ASN A 320 -25.41 -21.99 -1.31
C ASN A 320 -25.21 -21.03 -2.50
N LEU A 321 -24.00 -20.91 -3.04
CA LEU A 321 -23.80 -20.30 -4.36
C LEU A 321 -22.98 -21.22 -5.26
N GLN A 322 -23.71 -21.79 -6.23
CA GLN A 322 -23.21 -22.48 -7.41
C GLN A 322 -22.61 -21.47 -8.39
N PHE A 323 -21.36 -21.72 -8.78
CA PHE A 323 -20.70 -21.09 -9.91
C PHE A 323 -21.34 -21.55 -11.24
N SER A 324 -21.91 -20.61 -11.99
CA SER A 324 -22.34 -20.81 -13.38
C SER A 324 -21.70 -19.73 -14.24
N GLY A 325 -20.98 -20.16 -15.28
CA GLY A 325 -20.23 -19.28 -16.16
C GLY A 325 -21.04 -18.56 -17.25
N ALA A 326 -20.25 -17.85 -18.07
CA ALA A 326 -20.50 -17.29 -19.40
C ALA A 326 -21.22 -15.93 -19.51
N GLY A 327 -20.49 -14.94 -20.04
CA GLY A 327 -21.06 -13.76 -20.69
C GLY A 327 -20.07 -12.61 -20.93
N MET A 328 -19.43 -12.57 -22.11
CA MET A 328 -18.77 -11.36 -22.62
C MET A 328 -19.79 -10.22 -22.79
N PRO A 329 -19.42 -8.95 -22.56
CA PRO A 329 -20.06 -7.83 -23.24
C PRO A 329 -19.19 -7.32 -24.39
N THR A 330 -19.83 -7.23 -25.53
CA THR A 330 -19.34 -6.61 -26.75
C THR A 330 -19.42 -5.08 -26.66
N ARG A 331 -18.40 -4.47 -27.27
CA ARG A 331 -18.26 -3.11 -27.79
C ARG A 331 -19.59 -2.33 -27.98
N SER A 332 -19.72 -1.21 -27.27
CA SER A 332 -20.53 -0.07 -27.70
C SER A 332 -19.67 1.19 -27.71
N SER A 333 -19.55 1.75 -28.91
CA SER A 333 -18.85 2.96 -29.29
C SER A 333 -19.71 4.20 -29.05
N GLN A 334 -19.16 5.26 -28.43
CA GLN A 334 -19.29 6.68 -28.81
C GLN A 334 -18.23 7.53 -28.06
N PRO A 335 -17.83 8.70 -28.62
CA PRO A 335 -16.46 9.19 -28.51
C PRO A 335 -16.28 10.26 -27.43
N LEU A 336 -15.11 10.28 -26.80
CA LEU A 336 -14.57 11.44 -26.10
C LEU A 336 -13.33 11.93 -26.85
N ASN A 337 -13.27 13.25 -26.97
CA ASN A 337 -12.40 14.02 -27.86
C ASN A 337 -10.92 13.63 -27.81
N SER A 338 -10.35 13.50 -29.00
CA SER A 338 -8.92 13.41 -29.27
C SER A 338 -8.22 14.76 -29.08
N TYR A 339 -7.16 14.78 -28.29
CA TYR A 339 -6.01 15.66 -28.51
C TYR A 339 -4.89 14.87 -29.21
N PRO A 340 -4.11 15.48 -30.10
CA PRO A 340 -3.16 14.77 -30.95
C PRO A 340 -1.89 14.44 -30.15
N THR A 341 -1.61 13.16 -29.93
CA THR A 341 -0.26 12.73 -29.53
C THR A 341 0.59 12.59 -30.79
N SER A 342 1.73 13.27 -30.79
CA SER A 342 2.73 13.08 -31.84
C SER A 342 3.25 11.64 -31.73
N GLY A 343 3.18 10.90 -32.83
CA GLY A 343 3.64 9.52 -32.91
C GLY A 343 5.16 9.50 -33.00
N ALA A 344 5.83 9.45 -31.86
CA ALA A 344 7.17 8.87 -31.77
C ALA A 344 7.02 7.34 -31.54
N PRO A 345 7.76 6.49 -32.26
CA PRO A 345 7.74 5.05 -32.00
C PRO A 345 8.35 4.80 -30.62
N THR A 346 7.56 4.26 -29.69
CA THR A 346 8.05 3.83 -28.38
C THR A 346 9.10 2.75 -28.56
N VAL A 347 10.35 3.08 -28.21
CA VAL A 347 11.38 2.07 -28.04
C VAL A 347 10.91 1.17 -26.90
N ALA A 348 10.88 -0.15 -27.13
CA ALA A 348 10.37 -1.09 -26.13
C ALA A 348 11.31 -1.12 -24.91
N SER A 349 11.02 -0.29 -23.91
CA SER A 349 11.62 -0.38 -22.59
C SER A 349 11.14 -1.66 -21.89
N THR A 350 11.97 -2.21 -21.02
CA THR A 350 11.58 -3.30 -20.11
C THR A 350 10.59 -2.76 -19.08
N PRO A 351 9.53 -3.51 -18.70
CA PRO A 351 8.64 -3.11 -17.62
C PRO A 351 9.41 -3.01 -16.29
N HIS A 352 8.99 -2.09 -15.43
CA HIS A 352 9.60 -1.89 -14.13
C HIS A 352 9.28 -3.07 -13.19
N PRO A 353 10.21 -3.52 -12.32
CA PRO A 353 9.98 -4.64 -11.40
C PRO A 353 8.76 -4.49 -10.50
N SER A 354 8.35 -3.27 -10.15
CA SER A 354 7.16 -3.00 -9.32
C SER A 354 5.82 -3.08 -10.06
N GLN A 355 5.81 -3.01 -11.40
CA GLN A 355 4.55 -3.08 -12.16
C GLN A 355 3.87 -4.43 -11.94
N VAL A 356 2.55 -4.44 -11.74
CA VAL A 356 1.79 -5.68 -11.53
C VAL A 356 1.04 -6.06 -12.82
N GLY A 357 1.33 -7.24 -13.32
CA GLY A 357 0.64 -7.88 -14.43
C GLY A 357 -0.59 -8.67 -14.00
N LYS A 358 -1.26 -9.29 -14.97
CA LYS A 358 -2.41 -10.17 -14.70
C LYS A 358 -1.94 -11.60 -14.53
N MET A 359 -2.29 -12.20 -13.40
CA MET A 359 -2.10 -13.63 -13.18
C MET A 359 -3.02 -14.43 -14.11
N GLN A 360 -2.43 -15.30 -14.92
CA GLN A 360 -3.16 -16.18 -15.83
C GLN A 360 -3.33 -17.58 -15.22
N GLN A 361 -4.19 -18.39 -15.82
CA GLN A 361 -4.48 -19.75 -15.35
C GLN A 361 -3.30 -20.72 -15.44
N ASP A 362 -2.26 -20.36 -16.19
CA ASP A 362 -1.00 -21.11 -16.29
C ASP A 362 -0.03 -20.82 -15.12
N GLY A 363 -0.42 -19.93 -14.19
CA GLY A 363 0.36 -19.57 -13.01
C GLY A 363 1.45 -18.52 -13.28
N TYR A 364 1.48 -17.94 -14.47
CA TYR A 364 2.40 -16.85 -14.79
C TYR A 364 1.67 -15.51 -14.80
N GLU A 365 2.39 -14.48 -14.38
CA GLU A 365 1.94 -13.10 -14.41
C GLU A 365 2.37 -12.44 -15.72
N TYR A 366 1.43 -11.83 -16.44
CA TYR A 366 1.68 -11.22 -17.75
C TYR A 366 1.30 -9.74 -17.77
N LEU A 367 2.14 -8.94 -18.42
CA LEU A 367 1.94 -7.50 -18.60
C LEU A 367 2.20 -7.10 -20.06
N GLU A 368 1.36 -6.24 -20.60
CA GLU A 368 1.64 -5.57 -21.88
C GLU A 368 2.32 -4.24 -21.59
N HIS A 369 3.58 -4.10 -22.02
CA HIS A 369 4.37 -2.89 -21.79
C HIS A 369 5.20 -2.51 -23.02
N PRO A 370 5.11 -1.25 -23.49
CA PRO A 370 4.16 -0.21 -23.06
C PRO A 370 2.68 -0.60 -23.32
N PRO A 371 1.68 -0.01 -22.63
CA PRO A 371 0.27 -0.33 -22.84
C PRO A 371 -0.17 -0.15 -24.31
N ASN A 372 -0.91 -1.11 -24.85
CA ASN A 372 -1.33 -1.18 -26.27
C ASN A 372 -0.19 -1.31 -27.31
N SER A 373 1.04 -1.64 -26.90
CA SER A 373 2.17 -1.84 -27.82
C SER A 373 2.12 -3.17 -28.57
N GLY A 374 1.32 -4.12 -28.13
CA GLY A 374 1.35 -5.52 -28.56
C GLY A 374 2.57 -6.30 -28.05
N THR A 375 3.42 -5.69 -27.21
CA THR A 375 4.59 -6.33 -26.61
C THR A 375 4.25 -6.85 -25.23
N TRP A 376 4.33 -8.17 -25.07
CA TRP A 376 4.01 -8.86 -23.82
C TRP A 376 5.27 -9.26 -23.07
N TRP A 377 5.15 -9.27 -21.75
CA TRP A 377 6.17 -9.66 -20.80
C TRP A 377 5.56 -10.63 -19.79
N HIS A 378 6.37 -11.53 -19.25
CA HIS A 378 5.96 -12.43 -18.17
C HIS A 378 6.96 -12.37 -17.01
N ARG A 379 6.49 -12.47 -15.78
CA ARG A 379 7.35 -12.43 -14.59
C ARG A 379 8.00 -13.80 -14.37
N ASP A 380 9.32 -13.81 -14.21
CA ASP A 380 10.07 -15.01 -13.85
C ASP A 380 9.86 -15.33 -12.37
N GLN A 381 9.42 -16.55 -12.05
CA GLN A 381 9.08 -16.95 -10.69
C GLN A 381 10.29 -17.15 -9.76
N GLN A 382 11.52 -17.22 -10.30
CA GLN A 382 12.73 -17.43 -9.50
C GLN A 382 13.48 -16.13 -9.23
N THR A 383 13.44 -15.20 -10.19
CA THR A 383 14.20 -13.94 -10.15
C THR A 383 13.31 -12.72 -9.98
N ASN A 384 11.99 -12.86 -10.06
CA ASN A 384 11.00 -11.77 -10.02
C ASN A 384 11.19 -10.67 -11.09
N HIS A 385 12.01 -10.93 -12.11
CA HIS A 385 12.26 -10.00 -13.21
C HIS A 385 11.32 -10.23 -14.39
N TRP A 386 11.04 -9.15 -15.12
CA TRP A 386 10.24 -9.20 -16.35
C TRP A 386 11.03 -9.77 -17.52
N MET A 387 10.51 -10.84 -18.13
CA MET A 387 11.07 -11.44 -19.34
C MET A 387 10.14 -11.22 -20.52
N LYS A 388 10.71 -10.79 -21.66
CA LYS A 388 9.93 -10.52 -22.87
C LYS A 388 9.30 -11.82 -23.37
N TYR A 389 7.97 -11.84 -23.45
CA TYR A 389 7.21 -12.98 -23.94
C TYR A 389 7.46 -13.16 -25.45
N GLN A 390 8.13 -14.25 -25.81
CA GLN A 390 8.28 -14.68 -27.19
C GLN A 390 7.19 -15.71 -27.48
N GLY A 391 6.03 -15.21 -27.93
CA GLY A 391 4.88 -16.05 -28.31
C GLY A 391 5.16 -16.97 -29.50
#